data_AF-A0A4Z0NFC0-F1
#
_entry.id   AF-A0A4Z0NFC0-F1
#
_cell.length_a   1.000
_cell.length_b   1.000
_cell.length_c   1.000
_cell.angle_alpha   90.00
_cell.angle_beta   90.00
_cell.angle_gamma   90.00
#
_symmetry.space_group_name_H-M   'P 1'
#
loop_
_entity.id
_entity.type
_entity.pdbx_description
1 polymer ?
#
loop_
_entity_poly.entity_id
_entity_poly.type
_entity_poly.pdbx_seq_one_letter_code
_entity_poly.pdbx_strand_id
1 'polypeptide(L)'
;MRTLVFAAATMAVLLVSGAPSFAQGIRIGPGGVEVDDGRGYRDERDERRYRRMCRELRDRCENRDVYGEEGQGNCRRYRRMCG
;
A
#
# COMPACT_ATOMS: atom_id res chain seq x y z
N MET A 1 -11.14 -31.59 33.41
CA MET A 1 -12.01 -30.50 32.90
C MET A 1 -11.29 -29.15 32.93
N ARG A 2 -10.92 -28.61 34.10
CA ARG A 2 -10.24 -27.29 34.20
C ARG A 2 -8.88 -27.24 33.48
N THR A 3 -8.08 -28.31 33.57
CA THR A 3 -6.78 -28.42 32.87
C THR A 3 -6.91 -28.39 31.35
N LEU A 4 -7.96 -29.03 30.81
CA LEU A 4 -8.25 -29.03 29.38
C LEU A 4 -8.69 -27.63 28.90
N VAL A 5 -9.45 -26.91 29.72
CA VAL A 5 -9.86 -25.53 29.45
C VAL A 5 -8.66 -24.58 29.43
N PHE A 6 -7.71 -24.74 30.36
CA PHE A 6 -6.48 -23.95 30.37
C PHE A 6 -5.59 -24.22 29.15
N ALA A 7 -5.44 -25.50 28.76
CA ALA A 7 -4.66 -25.87 27.58
C ALA A 7 -5.27 -25.35 26.26
N ALA A 8 -6.59 -25.38 26.14
CA ALA A 8 -7.28 -24.83 24.98
C ALA A 8 -7.12 -23.30 24.90
N ALA A 9 -7.17 -22.61 26.05
CA ALA A 9 -7.02 -21.16 26.11
C ALA A 9 -5.61 -20.70 25.70
N THR A 10 -4.55 -21.37 26.17
CA THR A 10 -3.17 -21.01 25.81
C THR A 10 -2.89 -21.26 24.32
N MET A 11 -3.40 -22.36 23.77
CA MET A 11 -3.25 -22.67 22.34
C MET A 11 -4.00 -21.67 21.45
N ALA A 12 -5.20 -21.24 21.86
CA ALA A 12 -5.96 -20.22 21.16
C ALA A 12 -5.25 -18.85 21.16
N VAL A 13 -4.59 -18.47 22.28
CA VAL A 13 -3.79 -17.25 22.36
C VAL A 13 -2.61 -17.29 21.38
N LEU A 14 -1.91 -18.42 21.27
CA LEU A 14 -0.79 -18.58 20.33
C LEU A 14 -1.22 -18.50 18.87
N LEU A 15 -2.41 -19.02 18.53
CA LEU A 15 -2.95 -18.98 17.17
C LEU A 15 -3.49 -17.59 16.79
N VAL A 16 -3.98 -16.81 17.77
CA VAL A 16 -4.49 -15.45 17.56
C VAL A 16 -3.40 -14.39 17.63
N SER A 17 -2.32 -14.65 18.38
CA SER A 17 -1.11 -13.84 18.31
C SER A 17 -0.39 -14.09 17.00
N GLY A 18 -0.87 -13.48 15.93
CA GLY A 18 -0.10 -13.24 14.71
C GLY A 18 1.05 -12.30 15.02
N ALA A 19 2.01 -12.75 15.84
CA ALA A 19 3.24 -12.03 16.07
C ALA A 19 3.89 -11.86 14.69
N PRO A 20 4.01 -10.62 14.17
CA PRO A 20 4.72 -10.41 12.93
C PRO A 20 6.15 -10.85 13.20
N SER A 21 6.53 -11.99 12.63
CA SER A 21 7.91 -12.45 12.66
C SER A 21 8.70 -11.55 11.71
N PHE A 22 9.16 -10.41 12.24
CA PHE A 22 10.14 -9.47 11.69
C PHE A 22 9.78 -8.81 10.35
N ALA A 23 9.51 -7.49 10.39
CA ALA A 23 9.35 -6.66 9.19
C ALA A 23 10.69 -6.30 8.47
N GLN A 24 11.75 -7.08 8.69
CA GLN A 24 13.05 -6.95 8.04
C GLN A 24 13.56 -8.35 7.69
N GLY A 25 13.47 -8.71 6.41
CA GLY A 25 14.00 -9.97 5.91
C GLY A 25 15.47 -9.81 5.58
N ILE A 26 16.35 -10.41 6.38
CA ILE A 26 17.78 -10.51 6.06
C ILE A 26 17.97 -11.80 5.26
N ARG A 27 18.20 -11.69 3.94
CA ARG A 27 18.54 -12.84 3.09
C ARG A 27 20.06 -12.92 2.93
N ILE A 28 20.64 -14.05 3.33
CA ILE A 28 22.08 -14.32 3.23
C ILE A 28 22.27 -15.40 2.16
N GLY A 29 23.00 -15.08 1.08
CA GLY A 29 23.27 -16.00 -0.03
C GLY A 29 24.66 -15.82 -0.62
N PRO A 30 25.02 -16.60 -1.67
CA PRO A 30 26.35 -16.52 -2.30
C PRO A 30 26.67 -15.16 -2.93
N GLY A 31 25.66 -14.31 -3.16
CA GLY A 31 25.79 -12.92 -3.59
C GLY A 31 25.91 -11.88 -2.46
N GLY A 32 25.95 -12.30 -1.19
CA GLY A 32 26.04 -11.41 -0.03
C GLY A 32 24.75 -11.32 0.80
N VAL A 33 24.65 -10.26 1.60
CA VAL A 33 23.51 -10.01 2.51
C VAL A 33 22.62 -8.94 1.89
N GLU A 34 21.37 -9.30 1.58
CA GLU A 34 20.33 -8.37 1.14
C GLU A 34 19.40 -8.07 2.31
N VAL A 35 19.27 -6.79 2.66
CA VAL A 35 18.36 -6.31 3.70
C VAL A 35 17.16 -5.68 3.00
N ASP A 36 16.02 -6.37 3.00
CA ASP A 36 14.75 -5.78 2.56
C ASP A 36 14.24 -4.86 3.68
N ASP A 37 14.34 -3.56 3.48
CA ASP A 37 13.90 -2.53 4.42
C ASP A 37 12.42 -2.15 4.23
N GLY A 38 11.67 -2.90 3.41
CA GLY A 38 10.27 -2.66 3.10
C GLY A 38 9.99 -1.41 2.26
N ARG A 39 11.01 -0.69 1.77
CA ARG A 39 10.80 0.54 0.97
C ARG A 39 10.29 0.26 -0.43
N GLY A 40 10.69 -0.86 -1.05
CA GLY A 40 10.26 -1.21 -2.42
C GLY A 40 8.75 -1.35 -2.58
N TYR A 41 8.05 -1.95 -1.61
CA TYR A 41 6.59 -2.09 -1.62
C TYR A 41 5.85 -0.75 -1.46
N ARG A 42 6.44 0.19 -0.71
CA ARG A 42 5.86 1.52 -0.50
C ARG A 42 5.96 2.37 -1.77
N ASP A 43 7.13 2.35 -2.40
CA ASP A 43 7.38 3.10 -3.64
C ASP A 43 6.47 2.62 -4.77
N GLU A 44 6.29 1.30 -4.93
CA GLU A 44 5.38 0.76 -5.95
C GLU A 44 3.92 1.13 -5.69
N ARG A 45 3.48 1.12 -4.42
CA ARG A 45 2.12 1.52 -4.04
C ARG A 45 1.87 3.00 -4.33
N ASP A 46 2.82 3.85 -3.97
CA ASP A 46 2.73 5.29 -4.18
C ASP A 46 2.73 5.64 -5.67
N GLU A 47 3.52 4.93 -6.49
CA GLU A 47 3.50 5.08 -7.94
C GLU A 47 2.15 4.65 -8.54
N ARG A 48 1.58 3.51 -8.12
CA ARG A 48 0.25 3.07 -8.56
C ARG A 48 -0.84 4.09 -8.19
N ARG A 49 -0.75 4.68 -7.00
CA ARG A 49 -1.68 5.73 -6.53
C ARG A 49 -1.55 6.99 -7.39
N TYR A 50 -0.32 7.42 -7.64
CA TYR A 50 -0.04 8.57 -8.49
C TYR A 50 -0.59 8.39 -9.91
N ARG A 51 -0.33 7.23 -10.53
CA ARG A 51 -0.87 6.88 -11.85
C ARG A 51 -2.41 6.91 -11.88
N ARG A 52 -3.08 6.40 -10.84
CA ARG A 52 -4.55 6.44 -10.75
C ARG A 52 -5.07 7.87 -10.65
N MET A 53 -4.49 8.69 -9.78
CA MET A 53 -4.86 10.09 -9.62
C MET A 53 -4.71 10.86 -10.94
N CYS A 54 -3.60 10.66 -11.65
CA CYS A 54 -3.36 11.34 -12.93
C CYS A 54 -4.37 10.94 -14.01
N ARG A 55 -4.77 9.66 -14.07
CA ARG A 55 -5.81 9.19 -15.00
C ARG A 55 -7.16 9.87 -14.73
N GLU A 56 -7.53 9.98 -13.46
CA GLU A 56 -8.79 10.63 -13.06
C GLU A 56 -8.79 12.13 -13.37
N LEU A 57 -7.68 12.83 -13.07
CA LEU A 57 -7.56 14.25 -13.40
C LEU A 57 -7.58 14.50 -14.91
N ARG A 58 -7.00 13.60 -15.70
CA ARG A 58 -7.05 13.65 -17.16
C ARG A 58 -8.47 13.50 -17.68
N ASP A 59 -9.20 12.48 -17.22
CA ASP A 59 -10.58 12.23 -17.61
C ASP A 59 -11.49 13.44 -17.33
N ARG A 60 -11.39 14.02 -16.14
CA ARG A 60 -12.15 15.23 -15.78
C ARG A 60 -11.77 16.46 -16.60
N CYS A 61 -10.51 16.53 -17.05
CA CYS A 61 -10.06 17.61 -17.93
C CYS A 61 -10.57 17.44 -19.37
N GLU A 62 -10.53 16.23 -19.90
CA GLU A 62 -11.02 15.89 -21.24
C GLU A 62 -12.54 16.09 -21.31
N ASN A 63 -13.26 15.69 -20.26
CA ASN A 63 -14.71 15.85 -20.13
C ASN A 63 -15.11 17.15 -19.42
N ARG A 64 -14.31 18.22 -19.52
CA ARG A 64 -14.56 19.47 -18.77
C ARG A 64 -15.94 20.06 -19.01
N ASP A 65 -16.52 19.86 -20.19
CA ASP A 65 -17.84 20.41 -20.54
C ASP A 65 -18.97 19.69 -19.78
N VAL A 66 -18.73 18.43 -19.38
CA VAL A 66 -19.62 17.65 -18.51
C VAL A 66 -19.52 18.11 -17.06
N TYR A 67 -18.32 18.45 -16.61
CA TYR A 67 -18.03 18.87 -15.23
C TYR A 67 -18.05 20.39 -15.00
N GLY A 68 -18.32 21.19 -16.04
CA GLY A 68 -18.34 22.64 -15.98
C GLY A 68 -17.02 23.26 -15.50
N GLU A 69 -17.10 24.25 -14.62
CA GLU A 69 -15.94 25.01 -14.11
C GLU A 69 -14.93 24.13 -13.35
N GLU A 70 -15.40 23.06 -12.69
CA GLU A 70 -14.53 22.10 -12.00
C GLU A 70 -13.62 21.35 -12.98
N GLY A 71 -14.14 21.00 -14.17
CA GLY A 71 -13.39 20.36 -15.23
C GLY A 71 -12.19 21.20 -15.73
N GLN A 72 -12.40 22.51 -15.88
CA GLN A 72 -11.33 23.45 -16.22
C GLN A 72 -10.28 23.56 -15.10
N GLY A 73 -10.72 23.54 -13.84
CA GLY A 73 -9.83 23.47 -12.68
C GLY A 73 -8.98 22.19 -12.65
N ASN A 74 -9.58 21.06 -13.04
CA ASN A 74 -8.89 19.77 -13.12
C ASN A 74 -7.82 19.75 -14.22
N CYS A 75 -8.01 20.44 -15.35
CA CYS A 75 -6.96 20.59 -16.36
C CYS A 75 -5.70 21.29 -15.83
N ARG A 76 -5.86 22.39 -15.09
CA ARG A 76 -4.73 23.10 -14.47
C ARG A 76 -4.03 22.21 -13.44
N ARG A 77 -4.80 21.47 -12.64
CA ARG A 77 -4.27 20.56 -11.63
C ARG A 77 -3.53 19.37 -12.26
N TYR A 78 -4.07 18.78 -13.32
CA TYR A 78 -3.42 17.71 -14.08
C TYR A 78 -2.05 18.15 -14.58
N ARG A 79 -1.97 19.30 -15.27
CA ARG A 79 -0.69 19.81 -15.79
C ARG A 79 0.34 20.09 -14.70
N ARG A 80 -0.08 20.54 -13.52
CA ARG A 80 0.83 20.82 -12.40
C ARG A 80 1.35 19.54 -11.74
N MET A 81 0.51 18.51 -11.64
CA MET A 81 0.79 17.32 -10.84
C MET A 81 1.32 16.13 -11.66
N CYS A 82 0.98 16.06 -12.95
CA CYS A 82 1.12 14.87 -13.80
C CYS A 82 1.78 15.13 -15.17
N GLY A 83 2.02 16.39 -15.52
CA GLY A 83 2.67 16.80 -16.76
C GLY A 83 4.13 17.17 -16.57
#